data_AF-A0A2P8E0Y1-F1
#
_entry.id   AF-A0A2P8E0Y1-F1
#
_cell.length_a   1.000
_cell.length_b   1.000
_cell.length_c   1.000
_cell.angle_alpha   90.00
_cell.angle_beta   90.00
_cell.angle_gamma   90.00
#
_symmetry.space_group_name_H-M   'P 1'
#
loop_
_entity.id
_entity.type
_entity.pdbx_description
1 polymer ?
#
loop_
_entity_poly.entity_id
_entity_poly.type
_entity_poly.pdbx_seq_one_letter_code
_entity_poly.pdbx_strand_id
1 'polypeptide(L)'
;MKRLIVFLMLLAPFYGFSQAKLENLLIERDKMHREWKASESKKSGIFGNRTKKDMIETHDWMARIIQKDNQIMEELKMLSEIEKTEITYEKNDYKFISQKQEREIAILKRALAEKDQVVEERKSDKRTYEWTTLIFFLSTLAFSFLYFKNKKTV
;
A
#
# COMPACT_ATOMS: atom_id res chain seq x y z
N MET A 1 22.43 -15.74 5.73
CA MET A 1 22.57 -14.34 5.28
C MET A 1 23.18 -14.20 3.88
N LYS A 2 24.37 -14.76 3.58
CA LYS A 2 24.98 -14.66 2.22
C LYS A 2 24.08 -15.15 1.06
N ARG A 3 23.34 -16.25 1.23
CA ARG A 3 22.44 -16.78 0.18
C ARG A 3 21.22 -15.89 -0.11
N LEU A 4 20.73 -15.15 0.90
CA LEU A 4 19.63 -14.19 0.75
C LEU A 4 20.06 -12.93 -0.01
N ILE A 5 21.28 -12.46 0.24
CA ILE A 5 21.87 -11.30 -0.46
C ILE A 5 22.10 -11.61 -1.94
N VAL A 6 22.57 -12.83 -2.25
CA VAL A 6 22.75 -13.28 -3.64
C VAL A 6 21.42 -13.37 -4.37
N PHE A 7 20.36 -13.84 -3.70
CA PHE A 7 19.01 -13.90 -4.29
C PHE A 7 18.42 -12.49 -4.52
N LEU A 8 18.67 -11.55 -3.60
CA LEU A 8 18.26 -10.15 -3.74
C LEU A 8 19.01 -9.44 -4.90
N MET A 9 20.31 -9.69 -5.06
CA MET A 9 21.10 -9.16 -6.19
C MET A 9 20.65 -9.72 -7.54
N LEU A 10 20.10 -10.93 -7.59
CA LEU A 10 19.58 -11.55 -8.81
C LEU A 10 18.25 -10.93 -9.28
N LEU A 11 17.48 -10.30 -8.38
CA LEU A 11 16.21 -9.62 -8.68
C LEU A 11 16.37 -8.13 -9.04
N ALA A 12 17.49 -7.51 -8.67
CA ALA A 12 17.79 -6.11 -8.96
C ALA A 12 17.74 -5.71 -10.46
N PRO A 13 18.20 -6.52 -11.44
CA PRO A 13 18.24 -6.10 -12.84
C PRO A 13 16.86 -6.01 -13.52
N PHE A 14 15.80 -6.54 -12.92
CA PHE A 14 14.46 -6.52 -13.51
C PHE A 14 13.75 -5.16 -13.39
N TYR A 15 14.11 -4.35 -12.40
CA TYR A 15 13.44 -3.06 -12.14
C TYR A 15 13.88 -1.93 -13.10
N GLY A 16 14.97 -2.11 -13.86
CA GLY A 16 15.50 -1.07 -14.75
C GLY A 16 15.07 -1.15 -16.22
N PHE A 17 14.39 -2.23 -16.63
CA PHE A 17 14.25 -2.55 -18.06
C PHE A 17 13.30 -1.61 -18.82
N SER A 18 12.24 -1.09 -18.19
CA SER A 18 11.30 -0.16 -18.84
C SER A 18 11.89 1.24 -19.00
N GLN A 19 12.59 1.74 -17.97
CA GLN A 19 13.22 3.05 -18.00
C GLN A 19 14.40 3.10 -18.98
N ALA A 20 15.15 1.99 -19.10
CA ALA A 20 16.25 1.86 -20.05
C ALA A 20 15.78 2.01 -21.51
N LYS A 21 14.57 1.53 -21.86
CA LYS A 21 14.05 1.64 -23.23
C LYS A 21 13.70 3.08 -23.59
N LEU A 22 13.01 3.81 -22.71
CA LEU A 22 12.69 5.22 -22.92
C LEU A 22 13.96 6.07 -23.00
N GLU A 23 14.93 5.82 -22.12
CA GLU A 23 16.22 6.50 -22.12
C GLU A 23 16.96 6.30 -23.45
N ASN A 24 17.00 5.06 -23.96
CA ASN A 24 17.60 4.78 -25.27
C ASN A 24 16.91 5.56 -26.41
N LEU A 25 15.57 5.63 -26.42
CA LEU A 25 14.84 6.40 -27.43
C LEU A 25 15.15 7.90 -27.37
N LEU A 26 15.29 8.46 -26.16
CA LEU A 26 15.67 9.85 -25.96
C LEU A 26 17.11 10.12 -26.43
N ILE A 27 18.05 9.22 -26.13
CA ILE A 27 19.44 9.31 -26.59
C ILE A 27 19.50 9.29 -28.13
N GLU A 28 18.74 8.40 -28.77
CA GLU A 28 18.64 8.32 -30.22
C GLU A 28 18.07 9.61 -30.82
N ARG A 29 16.99 10.13 -30.24
CA ARG A 29 16.36 11.38 -30.66
C ARG A 29 17.32 12.56 -30.56
N ASP A 30 18.06 12.66 -29.47
CA ASP A 30 19.06 13.70 -29.28
C ASP A 30 20.24 13.59 -30.25
N LYS A 31 20.65 12.36 -30.57
CA LYS A 31 21.64 12.12 -31.62
C LYS A 31 21.13 12.62 -32.97
N MET A 32 19.89 12.28 -33.36
CA MET A 32 19.29 12.76 -34.61
C MET A 32 19.17 14.28 -34.65
N HIS A 33 18.83 14.93 -33.54
CA HIS A 33 18.79 16.39 -33.46
C HIS A 33 20.16 17.04 -33.66
N ARG A 34 21.22 16.44 -33.09
CA ARG A 34 22.60 16.91 -33.31
C ARG A 34 23.02 16.77 -34.77
N GLU A 35 22.69 15.64 -35.39
CA GLU A 35 22.98 15.36 -36.80
C GLU A 35 22.21 16.31 -37.73
N TRP A 36 20.92 16.54 -37.47
CA TRP A 36 20.12 17.53 -38.18
C TRP A 36 20.71 18.94 -38.05
N LYS A 37 21.09 19.37 -36.84
CA LYS A 37 21.71 20.68 -36.62
C LYS A 37 23.05 20.82 -37.37
N ALA A 38 23.81 19.74 -37.50
CA ALA A 38 25.05 19.69 -38.25
C ALA A 38 24.83 19.64 -39.78
N SER A 39 23.71 19.10 -40.24
CA SER A 39 23.30 19.15 -41.66
C SER A 39 22.82 20.56 -42.03
N GLU A 40 21.99 21.18 -41.17
CA GLU A 40 21.46 22.53 -41.36
C GLU A 40 22.54 23.62 -41.42
N SER A 41 23.67 23.42 -40.74
CA SER A 41 24.80 24.36 -40.78
C SER A 41 25.59 24.30 -42.11
N LYS A 42 25.45 23.24 -42.91
CA LYS A 42 26.15 23.02 -44.19
C LYS A 42 25.31 23.50 -45.39
N LYS A 43 24.75 24.72 -45.32
CA LYS A 43 23.95 25.29 -46.41
C LYS A 43 24.79 25.37 -47.69
N SER A 44 24.31 24.76 -48.78
CA SER A 44 25.12 24.56 -50.00
C SER A 44 24.93 25.63 -51.07
N GLY A 45 24.00 26.58 -50.88
CA GLY A 45 23.74 27.62 -51.88
C GLY A 45 24.82 28.70 -51.93
N ILE A 46 25.03 29.22 -53.15
CA ILE A 46 26.10 30.17 -53.53
C ILE A 46 26.09 31.47 -52.71
N PHE A 47 25.00 31.77 -52.00
CA PHE A 47 24.87 32.95 -51.12
C PHE A 47 24.39 32.61 -49.70
N GLY A 48 24.61 31.38 -49.25
CA GLY A 48 24.09 30.90 -47.96
C GLY A 48 22.57 30.63 -47.95
N ASN A 49 21.92 30.76 -49.11
CA ASN A 49 20.54 30.35 -49.32
C ASN A 49 20.44 28.82 -49.36
N ARG A 50 19.33 28.27 -48.86
CA ARG A 50 19.08 26.82 -48.93
C ARG A 50 18.79 26.41 -50.37
N THR A 51 19.41 25.34 -50.84
CA THR A 51 19.04 24.73 -52.12
C THR A 51 17.83 23.81 -51.97
N LYS A 52 17.20 23.41 -53.09
CA LYS A 52 16.14 22.40 -53.07
C LYS A 52 16.61 21.08 -52.43
N LYS A 53 17.88 20.71 -52.62
CA LYS A 53 18.49 19.52 -52.01
C LYS A 53 18.57 19.67 -50.49
N ASP A 54 19.02 20.82 -49.99
CA ASP A 54 19.08 21.12 -48.56
C ASP A 54 17.67 21.07 -47.92
N MET A 55 16.64 21.54 -48.63
CA MET A 55 15.25 21.46 -48.17
C MET A 55 14.74 20.02 -48.07
N ILE A 56 15.04 19.15 -49.04
CA ILE A 56 14.64 17.74 -49.00
C ILE A 56 15.34 17.02 -47.85
N GLU A 57 16.64 17.25 -47.67
CA GLU A 57 17.39 16.66 -46.56
C GLU A 57 16.85 17.11 -45.20
N THR A 58 16.53 18.40 -45.05
CA THR A 58 15.91 18.94 -43.84
C THR A 58 14.56 18.30 -43.56
N HIS A 59 13.73 18.12 -44.60
CA HIS A 59 12.43 17.45 -44.49
C HIS A 59 12.58 15.98 -44.05
N ASP A 60 13.52 15.24 -44.63
CA ASP A 60 13.77 13.85 -44.27
C ASP A 60 14.25 13.71 -42.81
N TRP A 61 15.09 14.63 -42.34
CA TRP A 61 15.48 14.69 -40.93
C TRP A 61 14.28 14.96 -40.02
N MET A 62 13.43 15.94 -40.35
CA MET A 62 12.23 16.24 -39.58
C MET A 62 11.28 15.03 -39.54
N ALA A 63 11.08 14.33 -40.66
CA ALA A 63 10.24 13.14 -40.72
C ALA A 63 10.77 12.03 -39.80
N ARG A 64 12.08 11.79 -39.78
CA ARG A 64 12.72 10.80 -38.88
C ARG A 64 12.59 11.19 -37.41
N ILE A 65 12.79 12.46 -37.08
CA ILE A 65 12.65 12.97 -35.72
C ILE A 65 11.21 12.80 -35.25
N ILE A 66 10.23 13.20 -36.06
CA ILE A 66 8.80 13.05 -35.73
C ILE A 66 8.44 11.58 -35.53
N GLN A 67 8.95 10.68 -36.37
CA GLN A 67 8.74 9.24 -36.19
C GLN A 67 9.31 8.76 -34.85
N LYS A 68 10.49 9.24 -34.45
CA LYS A 68 11.10 8.91 -33.15
C LYS A 68 10.31 9.49 -31.98
N ASP A 69 9.82 10.72 -32.11
CA ASP A 69 8.96 11.37 -31.11
C ASP A 69 7.64 10.60 -30.91
N ASN A 70 7.05 10.07 -32.00
CA ASN A 70 5.87 9.21 -31.90
C ASN A 70 6.15 7.91 -31.13
N GLN A 71 7.32 7.29 -31.35
CA GLN A 71 7.74 6.11 -30.57
C GLN A 71 7.89 6.45 -29.09
N ILE A 72 8.52 7.59 -28.77
CA ILE A 72 8.64 8.07 -27.38
C ILE A 72 7.26 8.29 -26.75
N MET A 73 6.33 8.90 -27.49
CA MET A 73 4.97 9.17 -27.01
C MET A 73 4.20 7.87 -26.71
N GLU A 74 4.36 6.85 -27.56
CA GLU A 74 3.74 5.54 -27.36
C GLU A 74 4.27 4.85 -26.09
N GLU A 75 5.58 4.86 -25.86
CA GLU A 75 6.17 4.31 -24.63
C GLU A 75 5.73 5.09 -23.38
N LEU A 76 5.69 6.42 -23.43
CA LEU A 76 5.19 7.24 -22.32
C LEU A 76 3.72 6.94 -22.00
N LYS A 77 2.90 6.73 -23.03
CA LYS A 77 1.50 6.35 -22.85
C LYS A 77 1.37 4.97 -22.20
N MET A 78 2.16 4.00 -22.65
CA MET A 78 2.21 2.66 -22.05
C MET A 78 2.60 2.73 -20.57
N LEU A 79 3.65 3.49 -20.21
CA LEU A 79 4.07 3.69 -18.82
C LEU A 79 2.96 4.31 -17.97
N SER A 80 2.26 5.33 -18.50
CA SER A 80 1.14 5.96 -17.80
C SER A 80 -0.05 5.01 -17.60
N GLU A 81 -0.34 4.13 -18.57
CA GLU A 81 -1.39 3.13 -18.45
C GLU A 81 -1.04 2.08 -17.39
N ILE A 82 0.22 1.63 -17.32
CA ILE A 82 0.72 0.72 -16.29
C ILE A 82 0.58 1.37 -14.91
N GLU A 83 1.05 2.60 -14.74
CA GLU A 83 0.96 3.34 -13.46
C GLU A 83 -0.49 3.52 -13.00
N LYS A 84 -1.40 3.93 -13.91
CA LYS A 84 -2.83 4.06 -13.58
C LYS A 84 -3.45 2.73 -13.16
N THR A 85 -3.03 1.64 -13.81
CA THR A 85 -3.51 0.29 -13.52
C THR A 85 -3.06 -0.14 -12.13
N GLU A 86 -1.78 0.07 -11.80
CA GLU A 86 -1.20 -0.22 -10.49
C GLU A 86 -1.89 0.58 -9.37
N ILE A 87 -2.02 1.91 -9.53
CA ILE A 87 -2.73 2.78 -8.58
C ILE A 87 -4.19 2.31 -8.39
N THR A 88 -4.85 1.88 -9.46
CA THR A 88 -6.24 1.40 -9.39
C THR A 88 -6.32 0.09 -8.60
N TYR A 89 -5.40 -0.85 -8.83
CA TYR A 89 -5.33 -2.10 -8.06
C TYR A 89 -5.04 -1.83 -6.58
N GLU A 90 -4.02 -1.03 -6.27
CA GLU A 90 -3.69 -0.68 -4.89
C GLU A 90 -4.88 -0.04 -4.17
N LYS A 91 -5.54 0.93 -4.81
CA LYS A 91 -6.73 1.60 -4.24
C LYS A 91 -7.86 0.62 -3.95
N ASN A 92 -8.11 -0.32 -4.85
CA ASN A 92 -9.15 -1.33 -4.66
C ASN A 92 -8.79 -2.30 -3.53
N ASP A 93 -7.52 -2.68 -3.41
CA ASP A 93 -7.03 -3.52 -2.32
C ASP A 93 -7.14 -2.81 -0.97
N TYR A 94 -6.75 -1.54 -0.88
CA TYR A 94 -6.93 -0.74 0.32
C TYR A 94 -8.40 -0.65 0.73
N LYS A 95 -9.31 -0.44 -0.23
CA LYS A 95 -10.75 -0.42 0.04
C LYS A 95 -11.22 -1.77 0.59
N PHE A 96 -10.79 -2.88 0.01
CA PHE A 96 -11.15 -4.21 0.49
C PHE A 96 -10.60 -4.51 1.89
N ILE A 97 -9.33 -4.19 2.14
CA ILE A 97 -8.67 -4.36 3.44
C ILE A 97 -9.38 -3.52 4.50
N SER A 98 -9.66 -2.24 4.21
CA SER A 98 -10.36 -1.34 5.13
C SER A 98 -11.75 -1.88 5.48
N GLN A 99 -12.52 -2.35 4.48
CA GLN A 99 -13.83 -2.93 4.74
C GLN A 99 -13.76 -4.23 5.55
N LYS A 100 -12.72 -5.05 5.32
CA LYS A 100 -12.49 -6.27 6.11
C LYS A 100 -12.15 -5.92 7.55
N GLN A 101 -11.23 -4.98 7.78
CA GLN A 101 -10.84 -4.51 9.10
C GLN A 101 -12.03 -3.91 9.87
N GLU A 102 -12.88 -3.13 9.20
CA GLU A 102 -14.07 -2.55 9.83
C GLU A 102 -15.06 -3.65 10.30
N ARG A 103 -15.26 -4.69 9.49
CA ARG A 103 -16.05 -5.87 9.90
C ARG A 103 -15.42 -6.60 11.09
N GLU A 104 -14.10 -6.81 11.05
CA GLU A 104 -13.37 -7.47 12.14
C GLU A 104 -13.45 -6.67 13.45
N ILE A 105 -13.29 -5.35 13.39
CA ILE A 105 -13.46 -4.46 14.54
C ILE A 105 -14.88 -4.55 15.10
N ALA A 106 -15.90 -4.59 14.23
CA ALA A 106 -17.29 -4.73 14.68
C ALA A 106 -17.53 -6.08 15.39
N ILE A 107 -16.95 -7.17 14.88
CA ILE A 107 -17.03 -8.50 15.51
C ILE A 107 -16.30 -8.50 16.87
N LEU A 108 -15.09 -7.95 16.92
CA LEU A 108 -14.30 -7.87 18.15
C LEU A 108 -14.99 -7.02 19.23
N LYS A 109 -15.60 -5.89 18.85
CA LYS A 109 -16.39 -5.08 19.77
C LYS A 109 -17.59 -5.83 20.35
N ARG A 110 -18.29 -6.62 19.53
CA ARG A 110 -19.40 -7.47 20.00
C ARG A 110 -18.91 -8.55 20.95
N ALA A 111 -17.82 -9.25 20.59
CA ALA A 111 -17.22 -10.26 21.45
C ALA A 111 -16.73 -9.70 22.79
N LEU A 112 -16.16 -8.48 22.77
CA LEU A 112 -15.75 -7.79 24.00
C LEU A 112 -16.96 -7.45 24.88
N ALA A 113 -18.02 -6.89 24.30
CA ALA A 113 -19.25 -6.57 25.03
C ALA A 113 -19.90 -7.81 25.66
N GLU A 114 -19.90 -8.94 24.96
CA GLU A 114 -20.38 -10.22 25.49
C GLU A 114 -19.52 -10.71 26.67
N LYS A 115 -18.19 -10.60 26.56
CA LYS A 115 -17.28 -10.95 27.66
C LYS A 115 -17.46 -10.06 28.88
N ASP A 116 -17.65 -8.76 28.68
CA ASP A 116 -17.91 -7.82 29.78
C ASP A 116 -19.22 -8.15 30.50
N GLN A 117 -20.28 -8.52 29.78
CA GLN A 117 -21.54 -8.98 30.38
C GLN A 117 -21.32 -10.24 31.25
N VAL A 118 -20.62 -11.25 30.71
CA VAL A 118 -20.31 -12.48 31.47
C VAL A 118 -19.46 -12.18 32.72
N VAL A 119 -18.53 -11.23 32.64
CA VAL A 119 -17.73 -10.81 33.80
C VAL A 119 -18.58 -10.14 34.86
N GLU A 120 -19.51 -9.27 34.48
CA GLU A 120 -20.42 -8.63 35.44
C GLU A 120 -21.40 -9.62 36.09
N GLU A 121 -21.95 -10.57 35.33
CA GLU A 121 -22.75 -11.67 35.88
C GLU A 121 -21.95 -12.46 36.92
N ARG A 122 -20.73 -12.89 36.58
CA ARG A 122 -19.83 -13.61 37.49
C ARG A 122 -19.51 -12.82 38.76
N LYS A 123 -19.32 -11.50 38.66
CA LYS A 123 -19.10 -10.63 39.83
C LYS A 123 -20.34 -10.57 40.72
N SER A 124 -21.53 -10.45 40.13
CA SER A 124 -22.78 -10.43 40.90
C SER A 124 -23.05 -11.76 41.62
N ASP A 125 -22.77 -12.89 40.97
CA ASP A 125 -22.87 -14.22 41.58
C ASP A 125 -21.89 -14.38 42.74
N LYS A 126 -20.62 -13.97 42.54
CA LYS A 126 -19.60 -14.02 43.58
C LYS A 126 -20.02 -13.18 44.80
N ARG A 127 -20.51 -11.97 44.58
CA ARG A 127 -21.00 -11.10 45.67
C ARG A 127 -22.17 -11.75 46.40
N THR A 128 -23.13 -12.32 45.68
CA THR A 128 -24.28 -13.00 46.30
C THR A 128 -23.83 -14.21 47.14
N TYR A 129 -22.87 -14.98 46.66
CA TYR A 129 -22.27 -16.08 47.40
C TYR A 129 -21.53 -15.61 48.67
N GLU A 130 -20.76 -14.52 48.59
CA GLU A 130 -20.06 -13.93 49.74
C GLU A 130 -21.05 -13.45 50.82
N TRP A 131 -22.13 -12.78 50.43
CA TRP A 131 -23.14 -12.30 51.39
C TRP A 131 -23.97 -13.44 52.00
N THR A 132 -24.36 -14.43 51.22
CA THR A 132 -25.13 -15.58 51.73
C THR A 132 -24.32 -16.42 52.71
N THR A 133 -23.03 -16.67 52.41
CA THR A 133 -22.13 -17.38 53.32
C THR A 133 -21.86 -16.60 54.61
N LEU A 134 -21.72 -15.27 54.53
CA LEU A 134 -21.55 -14.41 55.70
C LEU A 134 -22.80 -14.39 56.60
N ILE A 135 -24.00 -14.27 56.02
CA ILE A 135 -25.26 -14.32 56.76
C ILE A 135 -25.44 -15.70 57.43
N PHE A 136 -25.14 -16.78 56.71
CA PHE A 136 -25.20 -18.14 57.25
C PHE A 136 -24.22 -18.35 58.41
N PHE A 137 -23.01 -17.80 58.30
CA PHE A 137 -22.02 -17.86 59.38
C PHE A 137 -22.49 -17.11 60.63
N LEU A 138 -22.98 -15.87 60.47
CA LEU A 138 -23.48 -15.05 61.58
C LEU A 138 -24.71 -15.66 62.26
N SER A 139 -25.64 -16.22 61.49
CA SER A 139 -26.84 -16.87 62.05
C SER A 139 -26.44 -18.09 62.88
N THR A 140 -25.52 -18.92 62.38
CA THR A 140 -25.00 -20.08 63.12
C THR A 140 -24.32 -19.67 64.43
N LEU A 141 -23.53 -18.59 64.42
CA LEU A 141 -22.87 -18.05 65.60
C LEU A 141 -23.89 -17.52 66.64
N ALA A 142 -24.90 -16.79 66.18
CA ALA A 142 -25.97 -16.27 67.04
C ALA A 142 -26.81 -17.39 67.67
N PHE A 143 -27.20 -18.40 66.89
CA PHE A 143 -27.92 -19.57 67.41
C PHE A 143 -27.08 -20.36 68.41
N SER A 144 -25.78 -20.54 68.14
CA SER A 144 -24.87 -21.19 69.08
C SER A 144 -24.78 -20.41 70.40
N PHE A 145 -24.62 -19.09 70.34
CA PHE A 145 -24.58 -18.22 71.53
C PHE A 145 -25.88 -18.29 72.35
N LEU A 146 -27.05 -18.22 71.69
CA LEU A 146 -28.34 -18.34 72.36
C LEU A 146 -28.53 -19.71 73.02
N TYR A 147 -28.09 -20.79 72.35
CA TYR A 147 -28.13 -22.14 72.91
C TYR A 147 -27.27 -22.25 74.18
N PHE A 148 -26.03 -21.74 74.16
CA PHE A 148 -25.16 -21.72 75.34
C PHE A 148 -25.70 -20.86 76.48
N LYS A 149 -26.32 -19.70 76.17
CA LYS A 149 -26.93 -18.84 77.19
C LYS A 149 -28.10 -19.55 77.89
N ASN A 150 -29.00 -20.17 77.12
CA ASN A 150 -30.16 -20.85 77.68
C ASN A 150 -29.77 -22.07 78.53
N LYS A 151 -28.67 -22.76 78.20
CA LYS A 151 -28.16 -23.90 78.99
C LYS A 151 -27.47 -23.50 80.30
N LYS A 152 -27.10 -22.22 80.46
CA LYS A 152 -26.45 -21.68 81.67
C LYS A 152 -27.43 -21.05 82.65
N THR A 153 -28.70 -20.90 82.26
CA THR A 153 -29.78 -20.26 83.03
C THR A 153 -30.78 -21.27 83.61
N VAL A 154 -30.51 -22.57 83.40
CA VAL A 154 -31.16 -23.71 84.08
C VAL A 154 -30.10 -24.33 84.98
#